data_AF-A0A935J0B3-F1
#
_entry.id   AF-A0A935J0B3-F1
#
_cell.length_a   1.000
_cell.length_b   1.000
_cell.length_c   1.000
_cell.angle_alpha   90.00
_cell.angle_beta   90.00
_cell.angle_gamma   90.00
#
_symmetry.space_group_name_H-M   'P 1'
#
loop_
_entity.id
_entity.type
_entity.pdbx_description
1 polymer ?
#
loop_
_entity_poly.entity_id
_entity_poly.type
_entity_poly.pdbx_seq_one_letter_code
_entity_poly.pdbx_strand_id
1 'polypeptide(L)'
;MAAKEIVDQATEVYEIPVNPDDPNSPNVPIPFTPFSEAPEGGLGDKRARELVWSQIPIYYEEANCPAPQVDTTEITVVTQPNAEGSWQEEWKVDCGDETFHVFVVDFFTQDGYSSGLVQPPQ
;
A
#
# COMPACT_ATOMS: atom_id res chain seq x y z
N MET A 1 -10.24 -9.85 36.79
CA MET A 1 -10.85 -9.75 35.45
C MET A 1 -10.42 -8.41 34.89
N ALA A 2 -9.39 -8.38 34.04
CA ALA A 2 -8.84 -7.15 33.46
C ALA A 2 -8.59 -7.44 31.99
N ALA A 3 -9.49 -6.98 31.12
CA ALA A 3 -9.43 -7.19 29.67
C ALA A 3 -10.19 -6.10 28.91
N LYS A 4 -10.09 -4.83 29.35
CA LYS A 4 -10.87 -3.76 28.70
C LYS A 4 -10.17 -2.40 28.57
N GLU A 5 -8.84 -2.37 28.51
CA GLU A 5 -8.07 -1.13 28.34
C GLU A 5 -6.97 -1.25 27.28
N ILE A 6 -7.20 -2.01 26.19
CA ILE A 6 -6.30 -2.04 25.02
C ILE A 6 -7.13 -1.81 23.75
N VAL A 7 -7.97 -0.76 23.70
CA VAL A 7 -8.62 -0.30 22.46
C VAL A 7 -8.85 1.20 22.60
N ASP A 8 -7.82 2.04 22.50
CA ASP A 8 -8.05 3.49 22.31
C ASP A 8 -6.85 4.29 21.78
N GLN A 9 -5.84 3.67 21.15
CA GLN A 9 -4.68 4.41 20.64
C GLN A 9 -4.21 3.86 19.29
N ALA A 10 -4.95 4.12 18.20
CA ALA A 10 -4.43 4.05 16.82
C ALA A 10 -5.44 4.61 15.80
N THR A 11 -6.02 5.78 16.02
CA THR A 11 -6.85 6.44 14.99
C THR A 11 -6.62 7.94 15.01
N GLU A 12 -5.37 8.37 14.81
CA GLU A 12 -5.13 9.72 14.31
C GLU A 12 -5.41 9.70 12.81
N VAL A 13 -6.62 10.09 12.45
CA VAL A 13 -7.01 10.37 11.05
C VAL A 13 -6.22 11.60 10.61
N TYR A 14 -5.21 11.42 9.77
CA TYR A 14 -4.63 12.55 9.04
C TYR A 14 -5.62 12.95 7.95
N GLU A 15 -6.53 13.88 8.29
CA GLU A 15 -7.41 14.51 7.31
C GLU A 15 -6.57 15.40 6.39
N ILE A 16 -6.43 15.02 5.12
CA ILE A 16 -5.99 15.97 4.09
C ILE A 16 -7.10 17.03 4.01
N PRO A 17 -6.83 18.34 4.14
CA PRO A 17 -7.88 19.34 4.09
C PRO A 17 -8.56 19.31 2.72
N VAL A 18 -9.78 18.76 2.67
CA VAL A 18 -10.65 18.84 1.51
C VAL A 18 -11.13 20.29 1.40
N ASN A 19 -10.87 20.92 0.26
CA ASN A 19 -11.42 22.24 -0.04
C ASN A 19 -12.72 22.03 -0.85
N PRO A 20 -13.91 22.16 -0.24
CA PRO A 20 -15.18 21.87 -0.90
C PRO A 20 -15.50 22.82 -2.06
N ASP A 21 -14.77 23.93 -2.19
CA ASP A 21 -14.91 24.92 -3.27
C ASP A 21 -13.92 24.72 -4.42
N ASP A 22 -13.00 23.74 -4.34
CA ASP A 22 -12.03 23.46 -5.40
C ASP A 22 -12.50 22.29 -6.29
N PRO A 23 -12.84 22.53 -7.58
CA PRO A 23 -13.32 21.50 -8.50
C PRO A 23 -12.25 20.46 -8.89
N ASN A 24 -11.00 20.64 -8.48
CA ASN A 24 -9.92 19.66 -8.62
C ASN A 24 -9.54 19.01 -7.28
N SER A 25 -10.27 19.30 -6.19
CA SER A 25 -10.10 18.57 -4.94
C SER A 25 -10.57 17.13 -5.16
N PRO A 26 -9.77 16.11 -4.80
CA PRO A 26 -10.21 14.73 -4.91
C PRO A 26 -11.41 14.54 -3.97
N ASN A 27 -12.61 14.55 -4.55
CA ASN A 27 -13.88 14.46 -3.82
C ASN A 27 -14.24 13.01 -3.46
N VAL A 28 -13.24 12.12 -3.54
CA VAL A 28 -13.36 10.70 -3.25
C VAL A 28 -12.96 10.52 -1.80
N PRO A 29 -13.84 9.98 -0.94
CA PRO A 29 -13.39 9.46 0.34
C PRO A 29 -12.35 8.40 0.04
N ILE A 30 -11.07 8.73 0.17
CA ILE A 30 -10.01 7.73 0.14
C ILE A 30 -10.28 6.90 1.40
N PRO A 31 -10.62 5.60 1.32
CA PRO A 31 -10.66 4.77 2.50
C PRO A 31 -9.22 4.61 2.98
N PHE A 32 -8.71 5.62 3.68
CA PHE A 32 -7.47 5.56 4.40
C PHE A 32 -7.76 4.71 5.62
N THR A 33 -7.66 3.39 5.48
CA THR A 33 -7.49 2.51 6.63
C THR A 33 -6.06 2.77 7.12
N PRO A 34 -5.87 3.45 8.27
CA PRO A 34 -4.53 3.73 8.76
C PRO A 34 -3.84 2.38 9.03
N PHE A 35 -2.75 2.11 8.32
CA PHE A 35 -1.94 0.90 8.48
C PHE A 35 -2.79 -0.38 8.51
N SER A 36 -3.60 -0.61 7.46
CA SER A 36 -4.00 -1.97 7.17
C SER A 36 -2.74 -2.84 7.09
N GLU A 37 -2.81 -4.06 7.64
CA GLU A 37 -1.71 -5.01 7.49
C GLU A 37 -1.29 -5.05 6.02
N ALA A 38 0.01 -4.88 5.74
CA ALA A 38 0.49 -5.03 4.38
C ALA A 38 0.49 -6.51 4.01
N PRO A 39 0.32 -6.86 2.73
CA PRO A 39 0.45 -8.25 2.30
C PRO A 39 1.80 -8.84 2.74
N GLU A 40 1.75 -10.10 3.15
CA GLU A 40 2.94 -10.84 3.57
C GLU A 40 3.70 -11.44 2.38
N GLY A 41 4.98 -11.74 2.59
CA GLY A 41 5.87 -12.28 1.57
C GLY A 41 6.89 -11.24 1.07
N GLY A 42 7.40 -11.46 -0.14
CA GLY A 42 8.43 -10.62 -0.75
C GLY A 42 9.76 -10.62 0.00
N LEU A 43 10.63 -9.68 -0.37
CA LEU A 43 11.92 -9.40 0.25
C LEU A 43 11.93 -8.08 1.03
N GLY A 44 10.98 -7.17 0.76
CA GLY A 44 10.84 -5.93 1.53
C GLY A 44 10.50 -6.20 2.99
N ASP A 45 11.08 -5.44 3.91
CA ASP A 45 10.73 -5.53 5.33
C ASP A 45 9.31 -5.02 5.60
N LYS A 46 8.76 -5.32 6.78
CA LYS A 46 7.38 -4.98 7.14
C LYS A 46 7.06 -3.50 6.91
N ARG A 47 7.95 -2.60 7.30
CA ARG A 47 7.73 -1.14 7.16
C ARG A 47 7.74 -0.75 5.70
N ALA A 48 8.67 -1.29 4.91
CA ALA A 48 8.72 -1.04 3.47
C ALA A 48 7.43 -1.50 2.77
N ARG A 49 6.89 -2.67 3.14
CA ARG A 49 5.62 -3.19 2.62
C ARG A 49 4.43 -2.33 3.01
N GLU A 50 4.34 -1.87 4.25
CA GLU A 50 3.29 -0.94 4.70
C GLU A 50 3.32 0.38 3.92
N LEU A 51 4.50 0.92 3.65
CA LEU A 51 4.67 2.12 2.85
C LEU A 51 4.23 1.90 1.40
N VAL A 52 4.58 0.77 0.79
CA VAL A 52 4.13 0.42 -0.57
C VAL A 52 2.63 0.24 -0.62
N TRP A 53 2.06 -0.50 0.32
CA TRP A 53 0.61 -0.74 0.40
C TRP A 53 -0.18 0.56 0.50
N SER A 54 0.32 1.54 1.27
CA SER A 54 -0.31 2.86 1.40
C SER A 54 -0.30 3.69 0.11
N GLN A 55 0.54 3.35 -0.89
CA GLN A 55 0.61 4.05 -2.18
C GLN A 55 -0.40 3.51 -3.20
N ILE A 56 -0.77 2.23 -3.12
CA ILE A 56 -1.69 1.59 -4.07
C ILE A 56 -3.05 2.32 -4.19
N PRO A 57 -3.67 2.84 -3.11
CA PRO A 57 -4.87 3.68 -3.18
C PRO A 57 -4.81 4.85 -4.17
N ILE A 58 -3.63 5.41 -4.41
CA ILE A 58 -3.44 6.53 -5.34
C ILE A 58 -3.85 6.13 -6.76
N TYR A 59 -3.73 4.85 -7.10
CA TYR A 59 -3.94 4.31 -8.45
C TYR A 59 -5.26 3.56 -8.60
N TYR A 60 -6.17 3.58 -7.62
CA TYR A 60 -7.42 2.80 -7.67
C TYR A 60 -8.31 3.13 -8.86
N GLU A 61 -8.45 4.41 -9.21
CA GLU A 61 -9.29 4.83 -10.34
C GLU A 61 -8.72 4.32 -11.68
N GLU A 62 -7.40 4.40 -11.85
CA GLU A 62 -6.71 3.92 -13.06
C GLU A 62 -6.70 2.39 -13.14
N ALA A 63 -6.53 1.73 -12.00
CA ALA A 63 -6.49 0.27 -11.90
C ALA A 63 -7.88 -0.40 -11.81
N ASN A 64 -8.96 0.39 -11.73
CA ASN A 64 -10.32 -0.08 -11.43
C ASN A 64 -10.36 -1.01 -10.19
N CYS A 65 -9.67 -0.63 -9.12
CA CYS A 65 -9.42 -1.45 -7.93
C CYS A 65 -9.97 -0.77 -6.66
N PRO A 66 -11.29 -0.71 -6.45
CA PRO A 66 -11.89 0.18 -5.44
C PRO A 66 -11.71 -0.29 -4.00
N ALA A 67 -11.46 -1.58 -3.76
CA ALA A 67 -11.47 -2.16 -2.42
C ALA A 67 -10.43 -3.29 -2.27
N PRO A 68 -9.12 -2.98 -2.27
CA PRO A 68 -8.14 -4.03 -2.26
C PRO A 68 -8.10 -4.82 -0.96
N GLN A 69 -7.83 -6.12 -1.09
CA GLN A 69 -7.83 -7.10 -0.01
C GLN A 69 -6.41 -7.56 0.28
N VAL A 70 -5.99 -7.42 1.54
CA VAL A 70 -4.64 -7.76 1.99
C VAL A 70 -4.41 -9.27 1.94
N ASP A 71 -5.33 -10.05 2.53
CA ASP A 71 -5.16 -11.48 2.80
C ASP A 71 -5.00 -12.34 1.54
N THR A 72 -5.47 -11.82 0.40
CA THR A 72 -5.47 -12.50 -0.90
C THR A 72 -4.54 -11.83 -1.92
N THR A 73 -3.86 -10.75 -1.53
CA THR A 73 -2.83 -10.11 -2.37
C THR A 73 -1.56 -10.97 -2.37
N GLU A 74 -1.05 -11.25 -3.56
CA GLU A 74 0.13 -12.10 -3.75
C GLU A 74 1.35 -11.26 -4.15
N ILE A 75 2.51 -11.51 -3.54
CA ILE A 75 3.77 -10.84 -3.87
C ILE A 75 4.72 -11.81 -4.58
N THR A 76 5.18 -11.43 -5.77
CA THR A 76 6.19 -12.17 -6.54
C THR A 76 7.45 -11.34 -6.70
N VAL A 77 8.60 -11.91 -6.34
CA VAL A 77 9.91 -11.25 -6.54
C VAL A 77 10.33 -11.41 -7.99
N VAL A 78 10.35 -10.30 -8.74
CA VAL A 78 10.71 -10.29 -10.17
C VAL A 78 12.23 -10.27 -10.35
N THR A 79 12.91 -9.43 -9.57
CA THR A 79 14.37 -9.36 -9.56
C THR A 79 14.90 -9.51 -8.14
N GLN A 80 16.07 -10.12 -7.99
CA GLN A 80 16.76 -10.20 -6.70
C GLN A 80 17.54 -8.90 -6.43
N PRO A 81 17.80 -8.54 -5.16
CA PRO A 81 18.61 -7.39 -4.80
C PRO A 81 19.97 -7.38 -5.52
N ASN A 82 20.22 -6.30 -6.25
CA ASN A 82 21.50 -6.06 -6.91
C ASN A 82 22.55 -5.52 -5.92
N ALA A 83 23.76 -5.22 -6.40
CA ALA A 83 24.84 -4.69 -5.57
C ALA A 83 24.54 -3.31 -4.94
N GLU A 84 23.58 -2.57 -5.50
CA GLU A 84 23.12 -1.27 -5.01
C GLU A 84 21.96 -1.43 -4.01
N GLY A 85 21.51 -2.66 -3.75
CA GLY A 85 20.40 -2.95 -2.85
C GLY A 85 19.03 -2.69 -3.45
N SER A 86 18.93 -2.63 -4.79
CA SER A 86 17.67 -2.43 -5.51
C SER A 86 17.13 -3.75 -6.06
N TRP A 87 15.81 -3.92 -6.01
CA TRP A 87 15.10 -5.07 -6.57
C TRP A 87 13.68 -4.69 -6.96
N GLN A 88 12.96 -5.62 -7.58
CA GLN A 88 11.62 -5.40 -8.07
C GLN A 88 10.70 -6.54 -7.66
N GLU A 89 9.49 -6.19 -7.27
CA GLU A 89 8.41 -7.11 -6.94
C GLU A 89 7.17 -6.79 -7.75
N GLU A 90 6.38 -7.81 -8.05
CA GLU A 90 5.03 -7.69 -8.60
C GLU A 90 4.04 -8.02 -7.49
N TRP A 91 3.15 -7.07 -7.23
CA TRP A 91 2.10 -7.18 -6.24
C TRP A 91 0.79 -7.38 -6.98
N LYS A 92 0.32 -8.62 -6.99
CA LYS A 92 -0.98 -8.99 -7.57
C LYS A 92 -2.05 -8.73 -6.52
N VAL A 93 -2.60 -7.53 -6.56
CA VAL A 93 -3.58 -7.01 -5.62
C VAL A 93 -4.97 -7.54 -5.97
N ASP A 94 -5.63 -8.17 -5.01
CA ASP A 94 -7.05 -8.52 -5.10
C ASP A 94 -7.87 -7.26 -4.88
N CYS A 95 -8.76 -6.90 -5.80
CA CYS A 95 -9.54 -5.67 -5.78
C CYS A 95 -10.90 -5.80 -5.06
N GLY A 96 -11.22 -6.99 -4.53
CA GLY A 96 -12.43 -7.25 -3.73
C GLY A 96 -13.69 -7.54 -4.55
N ASP A 97 -13.59 -7.52 -5.89
CA ASP A 97 -14.68 -7.77 -6.84
C ASP A 97 -14.38 -8.97 -7.75
N GLU A 98 -13.62 -9.95 -7.24
CA GLU A 98 -13.10 -11.12 -7.96
C GLU A 98 -12.10 -10.76 -9.08
N THR A 99 -11.67 -9.49 -9.15
CA THR A 99 -10.61 -9.04 -10.05
C THR A 99 -9.29 -8.85 -9.32
N PHE A 100 -8.21 -8.93 -10.10
CA PHE A 100 -6.86 -8.69 -9.61
C PHE A 100 -6.17 -7.66 -10.52
N HIS A 101 -5.40 -6.77 -9.91
CA HIS A 101 -4.53 -5.86 -10.61
C HIS A 101 -3.07 -6.09 -10.21
N VAL A 102 -2.15 -6.05 -11.17
CA VAL A 102 -0.72 -6.23 -10.90
C VAL A 102 -0.06 -4.86 -10.84
N PHE A 103 0.52 -4.54 -9.69
CA PHE A 103 1.36 -3.38 -9.50
C PHE A 103 2.82 -3.81 -9.47
N VAL A 104 3.66 -3.13 -10.26
CA VAL A 104 5.11 -3.31 -10.17
C VAL A 104 5.63 -2.36 -9.10
N VAL A 105 6.48 -2.88 -8.22
CA VAL A 105 7.05 -2.14 -7.09
C VAL A 105 8.56 -2.19 -7.18
N ASP A 106 9.18 -1.02 -7.30
CA ASP A 106 10.62 -0.86 -7.24
C ASP A 106 11.06 -0.64 -5.79
N PHE A 107 11.84 -1.55 -5.27
CA PHE A 107 12.41 -1.47 -3.94
C PHE A 107 13.89 -1.11 -3.97
N PHE A 108 14.33 -0.43 -2.93
CA PHE A 108 15.73 -0.08 -2.72
C PHE A 108 16.05 -0.02 -1.23
N THR A 109 17.31 -0.32 -0.89
CA THR A 109 17.83 -0.20 0.47
C THR A 109 18.73 1.01 0.58
N GLN A 110 18.46 1.89 1.55
CA GLN A 110 19.29 3.04 1.88
C GLN A 110 19.53 3.07 3.39
N ASP A 111 20.80 3.23 3.80
CA ASP A 111 21.21 3.27 5.21
C ASP A 111 20.71 2.08 6.06
N GLY A 112 20.56 0.91 5.43
CA GLY A 112 20.08 -0.31 6.08
C GLY A 112 18.55 -0.41 6.22
N TYR A 113 17.79 0.53 5.64
CA TYR A 113 16.33 0.50 5.59
C TYR A 113 15.85 0.30 4.16
N SER A 114 14.83 -0.54 3.96
CA SER A 114 14.20 -0.68 2.66
C SER A 114 13.06 0.31 2.49
N SER A 115 12.90 0.81 1.27
CA SER A 115 11.76 1.61 0.81
C SER A 115 11.30 1.06 -0.53
N GLY A 116 10.03 1.27 -0.86
CA GLY A 116 9.46 0.85 -2.14
C GLY A 116 8.59 1.93 -2.77
N LEU A 117 8.57 1.96 -4.09
CA LEU A 117 7.76 2.86 -4.91
C LEU A 117 6.90 2.04 -5.86
N VAL A 118 5.60 2.30 -5.84
CA VAL A 118 4.66 1.69 -6.80
C VAL A 118 4.81 2.38 -8.14
N GLN A 119 5.01 1.60 -9.21
CA GLN A 119 4.98 2.13 -10.56
C GLN A 119 3.54 2.42 -10.97
N PRO A 120 3.27 3.57 -11.62
CA PRO A 120 1.94 3.86 -12.14
C PRO A 120 1.53 2.79 -13.18
N PRO A 121 0.25 2.38 -13.21
CA PRO A 121 -0.26 1.46 -14.22
C PRO A 121 -0.08 2.06 -15.64
N GLN A 122 0.20 1.20 -16.63
CA GLN A 122 0.43 1.60 -18.03
C GLN A 122 -0.85 1.62 -18.87
#